data_AF-A0A941SVF1-F1
#
_entry.id   AF-A0A941SVF1-F1
#
_cell.length_a   1.000
_cell.length_b   1.000
_cell.length_c   1.000
_cell.angle_alpha   90.00
_cell.angle_beta   90.00
_cell.angle_gamma   90.00
#
_symmetry.space_group_name_H-M   'P 1'
#
loop_
_entity.id
_entity.type
_entity.pdbx_description
1 polymer ?
#
loop_
_entity_poly.entity_id
_entity_poly.type
_entity_poly.pdbx_seq_one_letter_code
_entity_poly.pdbx_strand_id
1 'polypeptide(L)'
;MQTTELKVDGMTCGSCVASVTKALKRVPGVQDVEVDLGRGIARVSGEHAAHQVPQLVAALGEAGYEAGVATGAPASAHQHPAGGCGAGAGAAAKGRGGCCGG
;
A
#
# COMPACT_ATOMS: atom_id res chain seq x y z
N MET A 1 -16.34 -5.49 12.75
CA MET A 1 -16.34 -5.13 11.32
C MET A 1 -15.61 -3.80 11.18
N GLN A 2 -14.55 -3.73 10.37
CA GLN A 2 -13.76 -2.51 10.20
C GLN A 2 -14.03 -1.92 8.82
N THR A 3 -14.20 -0.60 8.76
CA THR A 3 -14.43 0.14 7.52
C THR A 3 -13.27 1.09 7.29
N THR A 4 -12.77 1.15 6.06
CA THR A 4 -11.67 2.02 5.67
C THR A 4 -12.05 2.82 4.43
N GLU A 5 -11.71 4.11 4.46
CA GLU A 5 -12.00 5.04 3.38
C GLU A 5 -10.71 5.29 2.58
N LEU A 6 -10.75 4.98 1.29
CA LEU A 6 -9.68 5.26 0.33
C LEU A 6 -10.13 6.34 -0.63
N LYS A 7 -9.33 7.39 -0.78
CA LYS A 7 -9.51 8.39 -1.82
C LYS A 7 -8.87 7.88 -3.10
N VAL A 8 -9.64 7.77 -4.17
CA VAL A 8 -9.16 7.30 -5.48
C VAL A 8 -9.24 8.45 -6.47
N ASP A 9 -8.11 8.78 -7.07
CA ASP A 9 -8.00 9.76 -8.14
C ASP A 9 -8.28 9.11 -9.50
N GLY A 10 -8.78 9.88 -10.46
CA GLY A 10 -9.13 9.36 -11.80
C GLY A 10 -10.48 8.63 -11.92
N MET A 11 -11.33 8.61 -10.89
CA MET A 11 -12.71 8.08 -10.98
C MET A 11 -13.67 9.12 -11.61
N THR A 12 -13.53 9.35 -12.92
CA THR A 12 -14.35 10.34 -13.65
C THR A 12 -15.59 9.75 -14.33
N CYS A 13 -15.77 8.42 -14.32
CA CYS A 13 -16.89 7.75 -15.00
C CYS A 13 -17.38 6.51 -14.25
N GLY A 14 -18.66 6.16 -14.40
CA GLY A 14 -19.27 4.97 -13.79
C GLY A 14 -18.59 3.65 -14.19
N SER A 15 -18.00 3.60 -15.38
CA SER A 15 -17.17 2.47 -15.83
C SER A 15 -15.89 2.32 -15.00
N CYS A 16 -15.28 3.43 -14.57
CA CYS A 16 -14.09 3.42 -13.72
C CYS A 16 -14.44 2.89 -12.32
N VAL A 17 -15.61 3.24 -11.79
CA VAL A 17 -16.10 2.74 -10.49
C VAL A 17 -16.24 1.22 -10.50
N ALA A 18 -16.82 0.65 -11.56
CA ALA A 18 -16.98 -0.80 -11.67
C ALA A 18 -15.63 -1.53 -11.71
N SER A 19 -14.64 -0.97 -12.41
CA SER A 19 -13.28 -1.52 -12.48
C SER A 19 -12.55 -1.45 -11.13
N VAL A 20 -12.61 -0.29 -10.46
CA VAL A 20 -12.05 -0.08 -9.13
C VAL A 20 -12.68 -1.04 -8.11
N THR A 21 -14.01 -1.15 -8.10
CA THR A 21 -14.75 -2.05 -7.20
C THR A 21 -14.35 -3.51 -7.41
N LYS A 22 -14.18 -3.95 -8.67
CA LYS A 22 -13.73 -5.31 -8.99
C LYS A 22 -12.30 -5.56 -8.53
N ALA A 23 -11.40 -4.58 -8.68
CA ALA A 23 -10.02 -4.70 -8.20
C ALA A 23 -9.98 -4.83 -6.67
N LEU A 24 -10.76 -4.03 -5.95
CA LEU A 24 -10.86 -4.08 -4.49
C LEU A 24 -11.48 -5.40 -3.99
N LYS A 25 -12.52 -5.91 -4.66
CA LYS A 25 -13.14 -7.21 -4.32
C LYS A 25 -12.23 -8.43 -4.55
N ARG A 26 -11.12 -8.28 -5.29
CA ARG A 26 -10.12 -9.36 -5.43
C ARG A 26 -9.20 -9.47 -4.21
N VAL A 27 -9.11 -8.43 -3.39
CA VAL A 27 -8.26 -8.44 -2.20
C VAL A 27 -8.88 -9.34 -1.13
N PRO A 28 -8.14 -10.33 -0.60
CA PRO A 28 -8.66 -11.22 0.43
C PRO A 28 -8.95 -10.46 1.72
N GLY A 29 -10.16 -10.63 2.25
CA GLY A 29 -10.64 -10.02 3.50
C GLY A 29 -11.56 -8.80 3.30
N VAL A 30 -11.80 -8.41 2.05
CA VAL A 30 -12.87 -7.47 1.67
C VAL A 30 -14.22 -8.19 1.68
N GLN A 31 -15.18 -7.67 2.43
CA GLN A 31 -16.55 -8.20 2.47
C GLN A 31 -17.50 -7.32 1.67
N ASP A 32 -17.36 -6.01 1.79
CA ASP A 32 -18.20 -5.03 1.12
C ASP A 32 -17.38 -3.84 0.61
N VAL A 33 -17.81 -3.28 -0.52
CA VAL A 33 -17.15 -2.15 -1.19
C VAL A 33 -18.22 -1.18 -1.66
N GLU A 34 -18.12 0.05 -1.21
CA GLU A 34 -19.04 1.13 -1.50
C GLU A 34 -18.25 2.31 -2.08
N VAL A 35 -18.61 2.79 -3.26
CA VAL A 35 -17.88 3.88 -3.92
C VAL A 35 -18.77 5.10 -4.04
N ASP A 36 -18.25 6.23 -3.58
CA ASP A 36 -18.95 7.49 -3.42
C ASP A 36 -18.34 8.51 -4.39
N LEU A 37 -18.88 8.57 -5.60
CA LEU A 37 -18.44 9.49 -6.66
C LEU A 37 -18.59 10.97 -6.28
N GLY A 38 -19.62 11.29 -5.50
CA GLY A 38 -19.87 12.68 -5.07
C GLY A 38 -18.74 13.24 -4.20
N ARG A 39 -18.03 12.36 -3.49
CA ARG A 39 -16.91 12.72 -2.60
C ARG A 39 -15.55 12.23 -3.12
N GLY A 40 -15.52 11.36 -4.13
CA GLY A 40 -14.31 10.71 -4.63
C GLY A 40 -13.72 9.71 -3.64
N ILE A 41 -14.57 9.02 -2.86
CA ILE A 41 -14.16 8.13 -1.76
C ILE A 41 -14.65 6.70 -2.04
N ALA A 42 -13.77 5.71 -1.91
CA ALA A 42 -14.08 4.30 -1.89
C ALA A 42 -14.03 3.79 -0.45
N ARG A 43 -15.19 3.42 0.09
CA ARG A 43 -15.34 2.73 1.37
C ARG A 43 -15.20 1.23 1.17
N VAL A 44 -14.38 0.62 2.00
CA VAL A 44 -14.18 -0.83 2.02
C VAL A 44 -14.44 -1.33 3.43
N SER A 45 -15.39 -2.25 3.55
CA SER A 45 -15.73 -2.90 4.81
C SER A 45 -15.29 -4.35 4.76
N GLY A 46 -14.53 -4.76 5.76
CA GLY A 46 -13.90 -6.07 5.75
C GLY A 46 -13.34 -6.46 7.11
N GLU A 47 -12.84 -7.68 7.16
CA GLU A 47 -12.07 -8.15 8.28
C GLU A 47 -10.61 -7.76 8.04
N HIS A 48 -10.01 -6.99 8.96
CA HIS A 48 -8.68 -6.40 8.78
C HIS A 48 -8.53 -5.42 7.60
N ALA A 49 -9.59 -4.67 7.25
CA ALA A 49 -9.54 -3.66 6.18
C ALA A 49 -8.35 -2.67 6.33
N ALA A 50 -8.01 -2.28 7.56
CA ALA A 50 -6.88 -1.41 7.87
C ALA A 50 -5.50 -2.02 7.52
N HIS A 51 -5.33 -3.34 7.62
CA HIS A 51 -4.10 -4.03 7.24
C HIS A 51 -3.97 -4.22 5.73
N GLN A 52 -5.09 -4.20 5.02
CA GLN A 52 -5.14 -4.46 3.59
C GLN A 52 -4.94 -3.19 2.77
N VAL A 53 -5.03 -2.00 3.38
CA VAL A 53 -4.76 -0.70 2.73
C VAL A 53 -3.59 -0.72 1.72
N PRO A 54 -2.37 -1.19 2.06
CA PRO A 54 -1.27 -1.24 1.10
C PRO A 54 -1.56 -2.16 -0.10
N GLN A 55 -2.25 -3.29 0.11
CA GLN A 55 -2.67 -4.19 -0.96
C GLN A 55 -3.80 -3.59 -1.81
N LEU A 56 -4.74 -2.86 -1.20
CA LEU A 56 -5.78 -2.14 -1.94
C LEU A 56 -5.16 -1.07 -2.84
N VAL A 57 -4.24 -0.25 -2.31
CA VAL A 57 -3.55 0.78 -3.07
C VAL A 57 -2.69 0.16 -4.18
N ALA A 58 -1.96 -0.92 -3.90
CA ALA A 58 -1.17 -1.63 -4.90
C ALA A 58 -2.05 -2.21 -6.02
N ALA A 59 -3.18 -2.85 -5.68
CA ALA A 59 -4.10 -3.40 -6.67
C ALA A 59 -4.71 -2.33 -7.58
N LEU A 60 -4.95 -1.12 -7.03
CA LEU A 60 -5.41 0.02 -7.81
C LEU A 60 -4.30 0.59 -8.69
N GLY A 61 -3.07 0.68 -8.19
CA GLY A 61 -1.91 1.09 -8.96
C GLY A 61 -1.64 0.16 -10.16
N GLU A 62 -1.72 -1.15 -9.96
CA GLU A 62 -1.62 -2.16 -11.04
C GLU A 62 -2.74 -2.00 -12.08
N ALA A 63 -3.91 -1.51 -11.66
CA ALA A 63 -5.03 -1.20 -12.54
C ALA A 63 -4.92 0.20 -13.21
N GLY A 64 -3.89 0.98 -12.89
CA GLY A 64 -3.65 2.32 -13.42
C GLY A 64 -4.39 3.44 -12.69
N TYR A 65 -4.79 3.23 -11.43
CA TYR A 65 -5.48 4.21 -10.60
C TYR A 65 -4.63 4.60 -9.39
N GLU A 66 -4.53 5.89 -9.12
CA GLU A 66 -3.86 6.39 -7.92
C GLU A 66 -4.86 6.43 -6.76
N ALA A 67 -4.54 5.76 -5.65
CA ALA A 67 -5.38 5.73 -4.46
C ALA A 67 -4.58 5.96 -3.19
N GLY A 68 -5.16 6.70 -2.24
CA GLY A 68 -4.56 7.01 -0.94
C GLY A 68 -5.58 6.88 0.18
N VAL A 69 -5.13 6.81 1.43
CA VAL A 69 -6.04 6.72 2.59
C VAL A 69 -6.71 8.08 2.81
N ALA A 70 -8.05 8.12 2.84
CA ALA A 70 -8.81 9.36 2.98
C ALA A 70 -8.85 9.93 4.42
N THR A 71 -8.46 9.10 5.40
CA THR A 71 -8.44 9.31 6.86
C THR A 71 -9.59 8.62 7.60
N GLY A 72 -9.27 8.05 8.77
CA GLY A 72 -10.27 7.45 9.66
C GLY A 72 -9.87 6.27 10.57
N ALA A 73 -8.59 5.98 10.79
CA ALA A 73 -8.00 5.40 12.03
C ALA A 73 -6.62 4.77 11.74
N PRO A 74 -5.60 5.01 12.58
CA PRO A 74 -4.20 4.84 12.22
C PRO A 74 -3.68 3.40 12.38
N ALA A 75 -2.77 3.06 11.47
CA ALA A 75 -1.49 2.40 11.74
C ALA A 75 -1.41 1.49 12.99
N SER A 76 -1.61 0.19 12.79
CA SER A 76 -0.71 -0.76 13.45
C SER A 76 -0.45 -1.95 12.54
N ALA A 77 0.82 -2.12 12.17
CA ALA A 77 1.42 -3.34 11.64
C ALA A 77 1.00 -3.81 10.23
N HIS A 78 1.50 -3.14 9.19
CA HIS A 78 2.19 -3.89 8.13
C HIS A 78 3.58 -3.29 7.91
N GLN A 79 4.41 -3.47 8.93
CA GLN A 79 5.83 -3.69 8.71
C GLN A 79 5.93 -4.89 7.77
N HIS A 80 6.54 -4.70 6.60
CA HIS A 80 7.02 -5.80 5.77
C HIS A 80 8.24 -6.37 6.52
N PRO A 81 8.19 -7.55 7.17
CA PRO A 81 9.41 -8.33 7.25
C PRO A 81 9.63 -8.84 5.83
N ALA A 82 10.37 -8.09 5.02
CA ALA A 82 11.10 -8.72 3.92
C ALA A 82 12.00 -9.76 4.59
N GLY A 83 11.55 -11.02 4.52
CA GLY A 83 12.26 -12.17 5.03
C GLY A 83 13.68 -12.18 4.45
N GLY A 84 14.63 -12.54 5.30
CA GLY A 84 16.03 -12.54 4.94
C GLY A 84 16.40 -13.59 3.88
N CYS A 85 17.51 -13.30 3.22
CA CYS A 85 18.47 -14.31 2.80
C CYS A 85 19.88 -13.74 3.04
N GLY A 86 20.71 -14.51 3.75
CA GLY A 86 22.03 -14.08 4.18
C GLY A 86 23.07 -14.04 3.07
N ALA A 87 24.02 -13.13 3.22
CA ALA A 87 25.42 -13.22 2.81
C ALA A 87 26.13 -12.05 3.55
N GLY A 88 27.16 -12.21 4.37
CA GLY A 88 28.27 -13.14 4.24
C GLY A 88 29.39 -12.53 3.37
N ALA A 89 29.91 -11.35 3.72
CA ALA A 89 31.24 -10.81 3.36
C ALA A 89 31.39 -9.46 4.09
N GLY A 90 32.41 -9.14 4.90
CA GLY A 90 33.82 -9.49 4.78
C GLY A 90 34.53 -8.46 3.90
N ALA A 91 35.51 -7.75 4.46
CA ALA A 91 36.41 -6.76 3.83
C ALA A 91 35.89 -5.30 3.75
N ALA A 92 36.63 -4.24 4.08
CA ALA A 92 37.99 -4.09 4.55
C ALA A 92 38.12 -2.77 5.33
N ALA A 93 38.86 -2.82 6.44
CA ALA A 93 39.34 -1.66 7.15
C ALA A 93 40.28 -0.84 6.25
N LYS A 94 39.92 0.40 5.94
CA LYS A 94 40.88 1.39 5.44
C LYS A 94 41.42 2.19 6.61
N GLY A 95 42.40 1.59 7.30
CA GLY A 95 43.43 2.36 7.97
C GLY A 95 44.18 3.18 6.93
N ARG A 96 44.16 4.51 7.09
CA ARG A 96 45.17 5.39 6.49
C ARG A 96 45.94 6.02 7.63
N GLY A 97 46.86 5.22 8.18
CA GLY A 97 48.04 5.72 8.87
C GLY A 97 49.01 6.27 7.82
N GLY A 98 49.59 7.42 8.12
CA GLY A 98 50.49 8.15 7.23
C GLY A 98 51.96 7.76 7.34
N CYS A 99 52.78 8.71 6.87
CA CYS A 99 54.22 8.89 7.04
C CYS A 99 55.20 8.31 5.99
N CYS A 100 56.15 9.20 5.66
CA CYS A 100 57.43 9.08 4.95
C CYS A 100 57.38 8.95 3.41
N GLY A 101 58.16 9.69 2.61
CA GLY A 101 59.29 10.58 2.84
C GLY A 101 60.22 10.52 1.62
N GLY A 102 60.72 11.66 1.13
CA GLY A 102 61.64 11.76 -0.01
C GLY A 102 61.74 13.18 -0.55
#